data_AF-A0A7S2DM48-F1
#
_entry.id   AF-A0A7S2DM48-F1
#
_cell.length_a   1.000
_cell.length_b   1.000
_cell.length_c   1.000
_cell.angle_alpha   90.00
_cell.angle_beta   90.00
_cell.angle_gamma   90.00
#
_symmetry.space_group_name_H-M   'P 1'
#
loop_
_entity.id
_entity.type
_entity.pdbx_description
1 polymer ?
#
loop_
_entity_poly.entity_id
_entity_poly.type
_entity_poly.pdbx_seq_one_letter_code
_entity_poly.pdbx_strand_id
1 'polypeptide(L)'
;DDLQEALVSGRHRLSEEDEEELMGAMAWAQCSSEGRTFVTDLMQGQLRTSLTCTECGHCTQCFEPFLHLSLPVTASTESLSGAFEELLREELSMCGQWTCPACGSK
;
A
#
# COMPACT_ATOMS: atom_id res chain seq x y z
N ASP A 1 -15.54 28.31 -27.07
CA ASP A 1 -14.07 28.21 -27.08
C ASP A 1 -13.41 28.35 -25.72
N ASP A 2 -13.70 29.35 -24.87
CA ASP A 2 -12.94 29.54 -23.61
C ASP A 2 -13.11 28.45 -22.53
N LEU A 3 -14.17 27.62 -22.59
CA LEU A 3 -14.42 26.55 -21.61
C LEU A 3 -13.70 25.23 -21.94
N GLN A 4 -13.30 25.01 -23.19
CA GLN A 4 -12.51 23.84 -23.57
C GLN A 4 -11.01 24.04 -23.28
N GLU A 5 -10.51 25.27 -23.31
CA GLU A 5 -9.11 25.56 -22.95
C GLU A 5 -8.83 25.40 -21.45
N ALA A 6 -9.82 25.63 -20.58
CA ALA A 6 -9.66 25.45 -19.14
C ALA A 6 -9.42 23.98 -18.72
N LEU A 7 -10.03 23.02 -19.44
CA LEU A 7 -9.85 21.58 -19.20
C LEU A 7 -8.50 21.06 -19.72
N VAL A 8 -7.89 21.74 -20.69
CA VAL A 8 -6.57 21.38 -21.25
C VAL A 8 -5.42 22.07 -20.50
N SER A 9 -5.69 23.24 -19.89
CA SER A 9 -4.71 24.06 -19.15
C SER A 9 -4.42 23.54 -17.72
N GLY A 10 -5.36 22.83 -17.10
CA GLY A 10 -5.27 22.38 -15.70
C GLY A 10 -4.47 21.09 -15.46
N ARG A 11 -3.38 20.82 -16.17
CA ARG A 11 -2.46 19.72 -15.79
C ARG A 11 -1.58 20.16 -14.61
N HIS A 12 -2.18 20.24 -13.42
CA HIS A 12 -1.38 20.20 -12.20
C HIS A 12 -0.72 18.82 -12.16
N ARG A 13 0.62 18.77 -12.08
CA ARG A 13 1.32 17.52 -11.81
C ARG A 13 0.87 17.10 -10.41
N LEU A 14 0.22 15.95 -10.29
CA LEU A 14 -0.10 15.39 -8.98
C LEU A 14 1.21 15.18 -8.22
N SER A 15 1.21 15.43 -6.92
CA SER A 15 2.34 15.03 -6.09
C SER A 15 2.37 13.51 -5.98
N GLU A 16 3.52 12.93 -5.63
CA GLU A 16 3.63 11.49 -5.39
C GLU A 16 2.67 11.04 -4.27
N GLU A 17 2.43 11.90 -3.28
CA GLU A 17 1.47 11.67 -2.19
C GLU A 17 0.02 11.62 -2.73
N ASP A 18 -0.36 12.55 -3.61
CA ASP A 18 -1.71 12.56 -4.21
C ASP A 18 -1.97 11.33 -5.09
N GLU A 19 -0.94 10.89 -5.85
CA GLU A 19 -1.04 9.70 -6.69
C GLU A 19 -1.21 8.44 -5.83
N GLU A 20 -0.49 8.37 -4.72
CA GLU A 20 -0.60 7.26 -3.77
C GLU A 20 -1.98 7.20 -3.10
N GLU A 21 -2.48 8.34 -2.60
CA GLU A 21 -3.81 8.43 -2.00
C GLU A 21 -4.89 7.98 -2.99
N LEU A 22 -4.76 8.38 -4.26
CA LEU A 22 -5.65 7.94 -5.32
C LEU A 22 -5.58 6.42 -5.54
N MET A 23 -4.38 5.84 -5.60
CA MET A 23 -4.22 4.38 -5.75
C MET A 23 -4.85 3.61 -4.59
N GLY A 24 -4.65 4.07 -3.34
CA GLY A 24 -5.26 3.48 -2.16
C GLY A 24 -6.79 3.52 -2.20
N ALA A 25 -7.35 4.69 -2.55
CA ALA A 25 -8.79 4.87 -2.70
C ALA A 25 -9.41 3.97 -3.78
N MET A 26 -8.72 3.82 -4.92
CA MET A 26 -9.16 2.92 -6.00
C MET A 26 -9.13 1.45 -5.55
N ALA A 27 -8.06 1.01 -4.88
CA ALA A 27 -7.96 -0.35 -4.35
C ALA A 27 -9.03 -0.63 -3.28
N TRP A 28 -9.35 0.36 -2.44
CA TRP A 28 -10.42 0.26 -1.46
C TRP A 28 -11.79 0.08 -2.12
N ALA A 29 -12.08 0.89 -3.15
CA ALA A 29 -13.32 0.80 -3.91
C ALA A 29 -13.46 -0.57 -4.59
N GLN A 30 -12.37 -1.08 -5.16
CA GLN A 30 -12.32 -2.39 -5.80
C GLN A 30 -12.63 -3.52 -4.81
N CYS A 31 -11.90 -3.61 -3.69
CA CYS A 31 -12.16 -4.66 -2.69
C CYS A 31 -13.57 -4.54 -2.08
N SER A 32 -14.04 -3.32 -1.83
CA SER A 32 -15.38 -3.08 -1.29
C SER A 32 -16.50 -3.49 -2.25
N SER A 33 -16.22 -3.67 -3.54
CA SER A 33 -17.20 -4.10 -4.54
C SER A 33 -17.42 -5.62 -4.55
N GLU A 34 -16.47 -6.40 -4.01
CA GLU A 34 -16.48 -7.87 -4.03
C GLU A 34 -17.45 -8.45 -2.98
N GLY A 35 -17.82 -7.67 -1.95
CA GLY A 35 -18.88 -8.03 -1.02
C GLY A 35 -18.79 -7.28 0.30
N ARG A 36 -19.77 -6.40 0.56
CA ARG A 36 -19.90 -5.74 1.87
C ARG A 36 -20.76 -6.56 2.81
N THR A 37 -20.29 -6.72 4.03
CA THR A 37 -20.96 -7.38 5.13
C THR A 37 -20.87 -6.50 6.37
N PHE A 38 -21.69 -6.77 7.39
CA PHE A 38 -21.60 -6.07 8.68
C PHE A 38 -20.19 -6.14 9.29
N VAL A 39 -19.48 -7.26 9.12
CA VAL A 39 -18.11 -7.44 9.63
C VAL A 39 -17.13 -6.54 8.88
N THR A 40 -17.20 -6.50 7.54
CA THR A 40 -16.30 -5.66 6.75
C THR A 40 -16.59 -4.18 6.98
N ASP A 41 -17.85 -3.80 7.18
CA ASP A 41 -18.23 -2.40 7.47
C ASP A 41 -17.67 -1.92 8.82
N LEU A 42 -17.49 -2.82 9.79
CA LEU A 42 -17.02 -2.48 11.13
C LEU A 42 -15.51 -2.65 11.32
N MET A 43 -14.93 -3.69 10.71
CA MET A 43 -13.58 -4.17 11.06
C MET A 43 -12.58 -4.07 9.92
N GLN A 44 -13.01 -3.81 8.68
CA GLN A 44 -12.08 -3.77 7.56
C GLN A 44 -11.23 -2.50 7.59
N GLY A 45 -9.92 -2.69 7.52
CA GLY A 45 -8.95 -1.65 7.19
C GLY A 45 -8.21 -1.98 5.90
N GLN A 46 -7.27 -1.10 5.53
CA GLN A 46 -6.39 -1.28 4.38
C GLN A 46 -4.93 -1.15 4.81
N LEU A 47 -4.08 -2.08 4.40
CA LEU A 47 -2.63 -2.01 4.56
C LEU A 47 -2.00 -1.53 3.25
N ARG A 48 -1.00 -0.65 3.38
CA ARG A 48 -0.10 -0.27 2.29
C ARG A 48 1.24 -0.95 2.52
N THR A 49 1.70 -1.73 1.56
CA THR A 49 3.06 -2.28 1.53
C THR A 49 3.82 -1.75 0.33
N SER A 50 5.13 -1.59 0.48
CA SER A 50 6.02 -1.09 -0.57
C SER A 50 7.20 -2.05 -0.73
N LEU A 51 7.48 -2.46 -1.96
CA LEU A 51 8.59 -3.32 -2.30
C LEU A 51 9.49 -2.60 -3.30
N THR A 52 10.72 -2.30 -2.89
CA THR A 52 11.73 -1.65 -3.73
C THR A 52 12.81 -2.65 -4.12
N CYS A 53 12.96 -2.90 -5.42
CA CYS A 53 14.03 -3.73 -5.94
C CYS A 53 15.39 -3.06 -5.72
N THR A 54 16.31 -3.75 -5.05
CA THR A 54 17.66 -3.25 -4.77
C THR A 54 18.57 -3.22 -6.00
N GLU A 55 18.22 -3.95 -7.06
CA GLU A 55 19.02 -4.03 -8.30
C GLU A 55 18.67 -2.92 -9.32
N CYS A 56 17.39 -2.62 -9.49
CA CYS A 56 16.92 -1.66 -10.51
C CYS A 56 16.17 -0.45 -9.96
N GLY A 57 15.88 -0.42 -8.65
CA GLY A 57 15.12 0.65 -8.00
C GLY A 57 13.63 0.66 -8.29
N HIS A 58 13.09 -0.34 -9.02
CA HIS A 58 11.66 -0.45 -9.24
C HIS A 58 10.91 -0.61 -7.91
N CYS A 59 9.98 0.31 -7.65
CA CYS A 59 9.14 0.31 -6.47
C CYS A 59 7.72 -0.11 -6.85
N THR A 60 7.17 -1.08 -6.13
CA THR A 60 5.79 -1.52 -6.28
C THR A 60 5.05 -1.26 -4.97
N GLN A 61 3.92 -0.56 -5.06
CA GLN A 61 3.01 -0.38 -3.94
C GLN A 61 1.83 -1.34 -4.05
N CYS A 62 1.46 -1.96 -2.94
CA CYS A 62 0.32 -2.86 -2.84
C CYS A 62 -0.61 -2.39 -1.73
N PHE A 63 -1.92 -2.44 -2.00
CA PHE A 63 -2.96 -2.06 -1.05
C PHE A 63 -3.87 -3.25 -0.80
N GLU A 64 -3.87 -3.76 0.43
CA GLU A 64 -4.56 -5.01 0.77
C GLU A 64 -5.58 -4.79 1.89
N PRO A 65 -6.81 -5.33 1.76
CA PRO A 65 -7.79 -5.28 2.83
C PRO A 65 -7.38 -6.19 4.00
N PHE A 66 -7.70 -5.81 5.23
CA PHE A 66 -7.52 -6.67 6.41
C PHE A 66 -8.69 -6.54 7.38
N LEU A 67 -9.00 -7.61 8.12
CA LEU A 67 -9.99 -7.60 9.22
C LEU A 67 -9.34 -7.68 10.62
N HIS A 68 -8.08 -8.10 10.66
CA HIS A 68 -7.27 -8.24 11.86
C HIS A 68 -5.79 -8.15 11.48
N LEU A 69 -4.94 -7.79 12.44
CA LEU A 69 -3.50 -7.77 12.29
C LEU A 69 -2.88 -8.77 13.26
N SER A 70 -2.00 -9.62 12.74
CA SER A 70 -1.15 -10.48 13.58
C SER A 70 0.12 -9.70 13.90
N LEU A 71 0.29 -9.33 15.17
CA LEU A 71 1.44 -8.56 15.61
C LEU A 71 2.59 -9.49 16.05
N PRO A 72 3.83 -9.22 15.64
CA PRO A 72 4.99 -9.96 16.13
C PRO A 72 5.21 -9.66 17.62
N VAL A 73 5.43 -10.70 18.41
CA VAL A 73 5.80 -10.59 19.83
C VAL A 73 7.17 -11.19 20.01
N THR A 74 8.14 -10.34 20.31
CA THR A 74 9.54 -10.69 20.55
C THR A 74 9.88 -10.53 22.03
N ALA A 75 11.06 -10.99 22.46
CA ALA A 75 11.52 -10.80 23.83
C ALA A 75 11.67 -9.31 24.23
N SER A 76 11.84 -8.42 23.24
CA SER A 76 11.93 -6.96 23.42
C SER A 76 10.58 -6.24 23.27
N THR A 77 9.48 -6.96 23.01
CA THR A 77 8.16 -6.33 22.87
C THR A 77 7.61 -5.97 24.25
N GLU A 78 7.75 -4.70 24.63
CA GLU A 78 7.29 -4.18 25.94
C GLU A 78 5.90 -3.52 25.88
N SER A 79 5.40 -3.21 24.68
CA SER A 79 4.11 -2.53 24.48
C SER A 79 3.46 -2.90 23.15
N LEU A 80 2.17 -2.60 23.02
CA LEU A 80 1.45 -2.74 21.74
C LEU A 80 2.07 -1.87 20.65
N SER A 81 2.47 -0.64 20.99
CA SER A 81 3.15 0.25 20.05
C SER A 81 4.44 -0.37 19.53
N GLY A 82 5.25 -0.98 20.41
CA GLY A 82 6.47 -1.67 20.00
C GLY A 82 6.19 -2.88 19.09
N ALA A 83 5.07 -3.57 19.27
CA ALA A 83 4.66 -4.65 18.37
C ALA A 83 4.24 -4.13 16.98
N PHE A 84 3.62 -2.95 16.90
CA PHE A 84 3.30 -2.28 15.64
C PHE A 84 4.55 -1.73 14.94
N GLU A 85 5.49 -1.14 15.68
CA GLU A 85 6.78 -0.70 15.15
C GLU A 85 7.53 -1.86 14.50
N GLU A 86 7.53 -3.01 15.16
CA GLU A 86 8.16 -4.24 14.63
C GLU A 86 7.43 -4.79 13.39
N LEU A 87 6.10 -4.70 13.33
CA LEU A 87 5.32 -5.07 12.14
C LEU A 87 5.63 -4.15 10.94
N LEU A 88 5.82 -2.85 11.19
CA LEU A 88 6.04 -1.82 10.16
C LEU A 88 7.51 -1.68 9.75
N ARG A 89 8.41 -2.35 10.45
CA ARG A 89 9.85 -2.29 10.21
C ARG A 89 10.17 -2.82 8.81
N GLU A 90 10.92 -2.04 8.04
CA GLU A 90 11.39 -2.45 6.74
C GLU A 90 12.32 -3.67 6.86
N GLU A 91 12.10 -4.67 6.02
CA GLU A 91 12.91 -5.87 5.95
C GLU A 91 13.40 -6.09 4.53
N LEU A 92 14.66 -6.49 4.40
CA LEU A 92 15.14 -7.08 3.17
C LEU A 92 14.57 -8.49 3.09
N SER A 93 13.78 -8.78 2.04
CA SER A 93 13.32 -10.13 1.76
C SER A 93 14.53 -11.00 1.38
N MET A 94 15.17 -11.60 2.38
CA MET A 94 16.37 -12.44 2.20
C MET A 94 16.03 -13.80 1.56
N CYS A 95 14.76 -14.17 1.54
CA CYS A 95 14.24 -15.34 0.85
C CYS A 95 13.81 -14.90 -0.55
N GLY A 96 14.41 -15.47 -1.61
CA GLY A 96 14.09 -15.20 -3.02
C GLY A 96 12.69 -15.66 -3.46
N GLN A 97 11.67 -15.21 -2.73
CA GLN A 97 10.24 -15.45 -2.86
C GLN A 97 9.56 -14.35 -3.67
N TRP A 98 10.21 -13.19 -3.82
CA TRP A 98 9.78 -12.14 -4.72
C TRP A 98 10.66 -12.14 -5.97
N THR A 99 10.11 -11.70 -7.10
CA THR A 99 10.86 -11.51 -8.34
C THR A 99 10.41 -10.19 -8.92
N CYS A 100 11.38 -9.31 -9.16
CA CYS A 100 11.08 -7.96 -9.62
C CYS A 100 10.37 -8.01 -10.99
N PRO A 101 9.17 -7.44 -11.13
CA PRO A 101 8.43 -7.46 -12.39
C PRO A 101 9.11 -6.62 -13.49
N ALA A 102 10.01 -5.70 -13.12
CA ALA A 102 10.71 -4.83 -14.07
C ALA A 102 12.00 -5.45 -14.65
N CYS A 103 12.84 -6.07 -13.81
CA CYS A 103 14.16 -6.60 -14.25
C CYS A 103 14.30 -8.12 -14.15
N GLY A 104 13.36 -8.82 -13.49
CA GLY A 104 13.40 -10.27 -13.33
C GLY A 104 14.41 -10.79 -12.29
N SER A 105 15.13 -9.91 -11.60
CA SER A 105 15.98 -10.29 -10.47
C SER A 105 15.14 -10.79 -9.28
N LYS A 106 15.72 -11.70 -8.50
CA LYS A 106 15.14 -12.16 -7.23
C LYS A 106 15.44 -11.18 -6.11
#